data_AF-A0A2D8K1Q5-F1
#
_entry.id   AF-A0A2D8K1Q5-F1
#
_cell.length_a   1.000
_cell.length_b   1.000
_cell.length_c   1.000
_cell.angle_alpha   90.00
_cell.angle_beta   90.00
_cell.angle_gamma   90.00
#
_symmetry.space_group_name_H-M   'P 1'
#
loop_
_entity.id
_entity.type
_entity.pdbx_description
1 polymer ?
#
loop_
_entity_poly.entity_id
_entity_poly.type
_entity_poly.pdbx_seq_one_letter_code
_entity_poly.pdbx_strand_id
1 'polypeptide(L)' 'MDWEEMRFRVVTRNADDKIIDDRPAPHFAGAKPIYDSIAPKPGELVTLQHGIRIVKAKNSQGIVQ' A
#
# COMPACT_ATOMS: atom_id res chain seq x y z
N MET A 1 6.53 7.53 -23.55
CA MET A 1 5.45 7.43 -22.55
C MET A 1 5.81 6.23 -21.70
N ASP A 2 6.61 6.48 -20.66
CA ASP A 2 7.24 5.45 -19.83
C ASP A 2 6.25 4.87 -18.83
N TRP A 3 5.82 3.64 -19.08
CA TRP A 3 4.89 2.91 -18.22
C TRP A 3 5.61 2.06 -17.13
N GLU A 4 6.92 2.25 -16.93
CA GLU A 4 7.76 1.36 -16.11
C GLU A 4 8.14 1.88 -14.70
N GLU A 5 7.86 3.14 -14.36
CA GLU A 5 8.43 3.77 -13.15
C GLU A 5 7.61 3.63 -11.85
N MET A 6 6.56 2.81 -11.79
CA MET A 6 5.72 2.67 -10.58
C MET A 6 5.91 1.33 -9.88
N ARG A 7 7.12 1.00 -9.39
CA ARG A 7 7.40 -0.35 -8.86
C ARG A 7 7.41 -0.50 -7.34
N PHE A 8 7.55 0.56 -6.54
CA PHE A 8 7.52 0.45 -5.07
C PHE A 8 6.76 1.60 -4.41
N ARG A 9 6.09 1.31 -3.31
CA ARG A 9 5.40 2.32 -2.48
C ARG A 9 5.38 1.90 -1.02
N VAL A 10 5.37 2.89 -0.13
CA VAL A 10 5.14 2.71 1.30
C VAL A 10 3.77 3.28 1.62
N VAL A 11 2.92 2.45 2.20
CA VAL A 11 1.51 2.77 2.43
C VAL A 11 1.18 2.62 3.89
N THR A 12 0.63 3.66 4.48
CA THR A 12 0.04 3.59 5.83
C THR A 12 -1.47 3.45 5.71
N ARG A 13 -2.03 2.46 6.40
CA ARG A 13 -3.47 2.27 6.53
C ARG A 13 -3.90 2.57 7.97
N ASN A 14 -5.14 3.05 8.13
CA ASN A 14 -5.77 3.17 9.44
C ASN A 14 -6.44 1.86 9.88
N ALA A 15 -7.11 1.87 11.03
CA ALA A 15 -7.78 0.70 11.60
C ALA A 15 -8.95 0.16 10.74
N ASP A 16 -9.52 0.99 9.86
CA ASP A 16 -10.57 0.60 8.91
C ASP A 16 -10.00 0.07 7.57
N ASP A 17 -8.69 -0.23 7.54
CA ASP A 17 -7.94 -0.64 6.34
C ASP A 17 -7.91 0.41 5.22
N LYS A 18 -8.22 1.67 5.54
CA LYS A 18 -8.15 2.77 4.57
C LYS A 18 -6.74 3.32 4.48
N ILE A 19 -6.26 3.52 3.26
CA ILE A 19 -4.98 4.18 2.99
C ILE A 19 -5.09 5.65 3.43
N ILE A 20 -4.20 6.06 4.33
CA ILE A 20 -4.10 7.44 4.85
C ILE A 20 -2.78 8.12 4.46
N ASP A 21 -1.77 7.35 4.05
CA ASP A 21 -0.51 7.86 3.48
C ASP A 21 -0.01 6.92 2.37
N ASP A 22 0.52 7.49 1.30
CA ASP A 22 1.00 6.75 0.13
C ASP A 22 2.24 7.42 -0.47
N ARG A 23 3.40 6.81 -0.27
CA ARG A 23 4.69 7.36 -0.70
C ARG A 23 5.32 6.46 -1.77
N PRO A 24 5.44 6.94 -3.03
CA PRO A 24 6.10 6.17 -4.08
C PRO A 24 7.62 6.14 -3.87
N ALA A 25 8.25 5.09 -4.37
CA ALA A 25 9.71 4.95 -4.40
C ALA A 25 10.15 4.25 -5.71
N PRO A 26 11.30 4.65 -6.29
CA PRO A 26 11.75 4.12 -7.58
C PRO A 26 12.17 2.64 -7.50
N HIS A 27 12.69 2.20 -6.35
CA HIS A 27 13.16 0.84 -6.11
C HIS A 27 13.04 0.45 -4.63
N PHE A 28 13.18 -0.85 -4.31
CA PHE A 28 13.11 -1.36 -2.94
C PHE A 28 14.06 -0.64 -1.97
N ALA A 29 15.32 -0.41 -2.38
CA ALA A 29 16.29 0.28 -1.55
C ALA A 29 15.93 1.76 -1.24
N GLY A 30 15.07 2.39 -2.05
CA GLY A 30 14.53 3.73 -1.78
C GLY A 30 13.25 3.69 -0.94
N ALA A 31 12.50 2.59 -1.01
CA ALA A 31 11.31 2.37 -0.20
C ALA A 31 11.64 2.00 1.25
N LYS A 32 12.72 1.23 1.49
CA LYS A 32 13.07 0.75 2.83
C LYS A 32 13.32 1.88 3.84
N PRO A 33 14.13 2.93 3.54
CA PRO A 33 14.32 4.04 4.47
C PRO A 33 13.03 4.81 4.78
N ILE A 34 12.14 4.95 3.79
CA ILE A 34 10.83 5.57 3.97
C ILE A 34 10.00 4.72 4.94
N TYR A 35 9.94 3.41 4.72
CA TYR A 35 9.22 2.48 5.59
C TYR A 35 9.77 2.52 7.03
N ASP A 36 11.09 2.44 7.21
CA ASP A 36 11.74 2.44 8.53
C ASP A 36 11.54 3.78 9.28
N SER A 37 11.34 4.88 8.56
CA SER A 37 11.15 6.21 9.15
C SER A 37 9.75 6.46 9.72
N ILE A 38 8.76 5.63 9.35
CA ILE A 38 7.37 5.82 9.76
C ILE A 38 7.13 5.04 11.06
N ALA A 39 6.78 5.76 12.13
CA ALA A 39 6.27 5.16 13.36
C ALA A 39 4.73 5.08 13.29
N PRO A 40 4.13 3.89 13.08
CA PRO A 40 2.68 3.75 13.07
C PRO A 40 2.07 4.09 14.44
N LYS A 41 0.94 4.79 14.43
CA LYS A 41 0.11 4.98 15.63
C LYS A 41 -0.69 3.70 15.94
N PRO A 42 -1.26 3.56 17.16
CA PRO A 42 -2.12 2.43 17.48
C PRO A 42 -3.26 2.28 16.45
N GLY A 43 -3.39 1.08 15.87
CA GLY A 43 -4.36 0.77 14.83
C GLY A 43 -3.94 1.13 13.41
N GLU A 44 -2.77 1.75 13.21
CA GLU A 44 -2.21 1.96 11.88
C GLU A 44 -1.33 0.79 11.44
N LEU A 45 -1.29 0.56 10.13
CA LEU A 45 -0.46 -0.47 9.50
C LEU A 45 0.36 0.14 8.36
N VAL A 46 1.68 0.11 8.49
CA VAL A 46 2.61 0.52 7.42
C VAL A 46 2.98 -0.72 6.61
N THR A 47 2.95 -0.61 5.29
CA THR A 47 3.32 -1.71 4.38
C THR A 47 4.20 -1.19 3.25
N LEU A 48 5.27 -1.93 2.95
CA LEU A 48 6.04 -1.76 1.71
C LEU A 48 5.41 -2.65 0.65
N GLN A 49 4.92 -2.05 -0.43
CA GLN A 49 4.27 -2.75 -1.54
C GLN A 49 5.12 -2.59 -2.80
N HIS A 50 5.23 -3.68 -3.56
CA HIS A 50 5.78 -3.67 -4.91
C HIS A 50 4.74 -4.22 -5.89
N GLY A 51 4.80 -3.75 -7.14
CA GLY A 51 3.76 -3.89 -8.16
C GLY A 51 2.93 -5.19 -8.11
N ILE A 52 1.73 -5.08 -7.51
CA ILE A 52 0.41 -5.60 -7.93
C ILE A 52 -0.60 -5.03 -6.93
N ARG A 53 -1.56 -4.22 -7.41
CA ARG A 53 -2.67 -3.72 -6.60
C ARG A 53 -3.83 -4.71 -6.69
N ILE A 54 -4.00 -5.60 -5.70
CA ILE A 54 -5.19 -6.45 -5.63
C ILE A 54 -6.33 -5.60 -5.07
N VAL A 55 -7.19 -5.06 -5.94
CA VAL A 55 -8.44 -4.43 -5.53
C VAL A 55 -9.46 -5.53 -5.28
N LYS A 56 -9.67 -5.91 -4.02
CA LYS A 56 -10.82 -6.74 -3.65
C LYS A 56 -12.07 -5.85 -3.70
N ALA A 57 -12.75 -5.82 -4.85
CA ALA A 57 -14.09 -5.24 -4.93
C ALA A 57 -14.98 -6.02 -3.95
N LYS A 58 -15.63 -5.31 -3.02
CA LYS A 58 -16.65 -5.91 -2.16
C LYS A 58 -17.90 -6.04 -3.02
N ASN A 59 -18.01 -7.16 -3.75
CA ASN A 59 -19.23 -7.48 -4.47
C ASN A 59 -20.31 -7.62 -3.40
N SER A 60 -21.30 -6.73 -3.39
CA SER A 60 -22.51 -6.84 -2.56
C SER A 60 -23.45 -7.97 -3.04
N GLN A 61 -22.97 -8.83 -3.94
CA GLN A 61 -23.69 -10.03 -4.35
C GLN A 61 -23.20 -11.19 -3.48
N GLY A 62 -24.07 -11.58 -2.55
CA GLY A 62 -23.91 -12.77 -1.74
C GLY A 62 -23.56 -13.98 -2.59
N ILE A 63 -22.79 -14.89 -2.00
CA ILE A 63 -22.48 -16.19 -2.56
C ILE A 63 -23.82 -16.88 -2.88
N VAL A 64 -24.13 -17.05 -4.16
CA VAL A 64 -25.05 -18.09 -4.62
C VAL A 64 -24.19 -19.29 -5.01
N GLN A 65 -24.63 -20.44 -4.51
CA GLN A 65 -23.96 -21.75 -4.45
C GLN A 65 -23.33 -22.21 -5.77
#